data_AF-A0A8I6Z3Z7-F1
#
_entry.id   AF-A0A8I6Z3Z7-F1
#
_cell.length_a   1.000
_cell.length_b   1.000
_cell.length_c   1.000
_cell.angle_alpha   90.00
_cell.angle_beta   90.00
_cell.angle_gamma   90.00
#
_symmetry.space_group_name_H-M   'P 1'
#
loop_
_entity.id
_entity.type
_entity.pdbx_description
1 polymer ?
#
loop_
_entity_poly.entity_id
_entity_poly.type
_entity_poly.pdbx_seq_one_letter_code
_entity_poly.pdbx_strand_id
1 'polypeptide(L)' 'MVALHEKRVRKCLSKVKGVERVEVEASIQKVVVTGYANRNKILKALRRVGLRVELWSPRNELLSAYAAGSFAFNNYGFF' A
#
# COMPACT_ATOMS: atom_id res chain seq x y z
N MET A 1 12.82 -4.62 5.99
CA MET A 1 12.46 -4.18 4.62
C MET A 1 11.45 -5.16 4.04
N VAL A 2 10.19 -4.75 3.84
CA VAL A 2 9.20 -5.61 3.16
C VAL A 2 9.45 -5.47 1.65
N ALA A 3 10.10 -6.46 1.04
CA ALA A 3 10.23 -6.50 -0.41
C ALA A 3 8.85 -6.77 -1.02
N LEU A 4 8.29 -5.78 -1.71
CA LEU A 4 7.02 -5.97 -2.41
C LEU A 4 7.25 -6.94 -3.58
N HIS A 5 6.77 -8.18 -3.45
CA HIS A 5 6.89 -9.17 -4.51
C HIS A 5 5.94 -8.85 -5.66
N GLU A 6 6.39 -8.04 -6.61
CA GLU A 6 5.63 -7.58 -7.77
C GLU A 6 4.93 -8.72 -8.52
N LYS A 7 5.63 -9.84 -8.76
CA LYS A 7 5.07 -11.02 -9.44
C LYS A 7 3.85 -11.59 -8.70
N ARG A 8 3.88 -11.60 -7.36
CA ARG A 8 2.77 -12.09 -6.53
C ARG A 8 1.59 -11.13 -6.58
N VAL A 9 1.85 -9.82 -6.54
CA VAL A 9 0.83 -8.76 -6.62
C VAL A 9 0.12 -8.81 -7.98
N ARG A 10 0.87 -8.82 -9.09
CA ARG A 10 0.32 -8.94 -10.44
C ARG A 10 -0.54 -10.19 -10.58
N LYS A 11 -0.04 -11.35 -10.16
CA LYS A 11 -0.78 -12.63 -10.20
C LYS A 11 -2.06 -12.60 -9.36
N CYS A 12 -2.07 -11.90 -8.24
CA CYS A 12 -3.26 -11.74 -7.40
C CYS A 12 -4.32 -10.86 -8.08
N LEU A 13 -3.89 -9.71 -8.60
CA LEU A 13 -4.79 -8.72 -9.20
C LEU A 13 -5.35 -9.16 -10.55
N SER A 14 -4.61 -9.94 -11.34
CA SER A 14 -5.11 -10.54 -12.58
C SER A 14 -6.29 -11.49 -12.37
N LYS A 15 -6.48 -12.03 -11.16
CA LYS A 15 -7.64 -12.90 -10.84
C LYS A 15 -8.91 -12.11 -10.50
N VAL A 16 -8.80 -10.79 -10.28
CA VAL A 16 -9.92 -9.95 -9.89
C VAL A 16 -10.67 -9.54 -11.15
N LYS A 17 -11.96 -9.89 -11.24
CA LYS A 17 -12.82 -9.49 -12.37
C LYS A 17 -12.94 -7.96 -12.43
N GLY A 18 -12.77 -7.40 -13.62
CA GLY A 18 -12.88 -5.97 -13.91
C GLY A 18 -11.59 -5.17 -13.71
N VAL A 19 -10.45 -5.84 -13.49
CA VAL A 19 -9.13 -5.21 -13.54
C VAL A 19 -8.63 -5.24 -14.98
N GLU A 20 -8.30 -4.08 -15.52
CA GLU A 20 -7.83 -3.92 -16.91
C GLU A 20 -6.31 -3.71 -16.93
N ARG A 21 -5.80 -2.82 -16.08
CA ARG A 21 -4.37 -2.51 -15.98
C ARG A 21 -3.91 -2.46 -14.55
N VAL A 22 -2.69 -2.97 -14.32
CA VAL A 22 -2.02 -2.94 -13.01
C VAL A 22 -0.63 -2.37 -13.20
N GLU A 23 -0.36 -1.26 -12.54
CA GLU A 23 0.95 -0.63 -12.46
C GLU A 23 1.48 -0.81 -11.04
N VAL A 24 2.72 -1.27 -10.93
CA VAL A 24 3.38 -1.50 -9.64
C VAL A 24 4.65 -0.66 -9.62
N GLU A 25 4.72 0.23 -8.63
CA GLU A 25 5.88 1.05 -8.36
C GLU A 25 6.55 0.54 -7.09
N ALA A 26 7.56 -0.31 -7.26
CA ALA A 26 8.23 -0.98 -6.15
C ALA A 26 9.01 -0.01 -5.25
N SER A 27 9.50 1.11 -5.80
CA SER A 27 10.26 2.15 -5.08
C SER A 27 9.45 2.78 -3.95
N ILE A 28 8.16 3.03 -4.19
CA ILE A 28 7.24 3.68 -3.23
C ILE A 28 6.25 2.65 -2.65
N GLN A 29 6.40 1.37 -3.01
CA GLN A 29 5.47 0.28 -2.66
C GLN A 29 4.01 0.60 -3.03
N LYS A 30 3.82 1.35 -4.13
CA LYS A 30 2.52 1.81 -4.60
C LYS A 30 2.01 0.89 -5.70
N VAL A 31 0.73 0.56 -5.64
CA VAL A 31 0.06 -0.24 -6.66
C VAL A 31 -1.14 0.53 -7.17
N VAL A 32 -1.14 0.81 -8.47
CA VAL A 32 -2.23 1.49 -9.16
C VAL A 32 -2.98 0.45 -9.98
N VAL A 33 -4.29 0.39 -9.78
CA VAL A 33 -5.18 -0.54 -10.48
C VAL A 33 -6.20 0.27 -11.24
N THR A 34 -6.25 0.05 -12.55
CA THR A 34 -7.19 0.70 -13.46
C THR A 34 -8.22 -0.33 -13.92
N GLY A 35 -9.50 0.05 -13.86
CA GLY A 35 -10.62 -0.76 -14.31
C GLY A 35 -11.88 -0.54 -13.45
N TYR A 36 -12.90 -1.35 -13.73
CA TYR A 36 -14.23 -1.29 -13.08
C TYR A 36 -14.33 -2.20 -11.84
N ALA A 37 -13.21 -2.72 -11.36
CA ALA A 37 -13.18 -3.60 -10.20
C ALA A 37 -13.52 -2.85 -8.89
N ASN A 38 -14.37 -3.47 -8.07
CA ASN A 38 -14.73 -2.91 -6.78
C ASN A 38 -13.51 -2.88 -5.84
N ARG A 39 -13.20 -1.70 -5.30
CA ARG A 39 -12.11 -1.43 -4.36
C ARG A 39 -12.04 -2.41 -3.18
N ASN A 40 -13.17 -2.76 -2.58
CA ASN A 40 -13.20 -3.68 -1.43
C ASN A 40 -12.78 -5.10 -1.81
N LYS A 41 -13.07 -5.54 -3.04
CA LYS A 41 -12.62 -6.85 -3.54
C LYS A 41 -11.11 -6.86 -3.74
N ILE A 42 -10.53 -5.77 -4.27
CA ILE A 42 -9.09 -5.62 -4.45
C ILE A 42 -8.35 -5.69 -3.11
N LEU A 43 -8.80 -4.93 -2.11
CA LEU A 43 -8.20 -4.94 -0.77
C LEU A 43 -8.30 -6.33 -0.10
N LYS A 44 -9.45 -7.01 -0.23
CA LYS A 44 -9.60 -8.39 0.27
C LYS A 44 -8.67 -9.37 -0.45
N ALA A 45 -8.49 -9.25 -1.76
CA ALA A 45 -7.60 -10.11 -2.53
C ALA A 45 -6.14 -9.94 -2.08
N LEU A 46 -5.67 -8.70 -1.89
CA LEU A 46 -4.31 -8.42 -1.43
C LEU A 46 -4.07 -8.87 0.02
N ARG A 47 -5.05 -8.69 0.92
CA ARG A 47 -4.96 -9.21 2.29
C ARG A 47 -4.84 -10.74 2.34
N ARG A 48 -5.51 -11.46 1.44
CA ARG A 48 -5.36 -12.93 1.32
C ARG A 48 -3.95 -13.37 0.91
N VAL A 49 -3.18 -12.51 0.25
CA VAL A 49 -1.78 -12.78 -0.11
C VAL A 49 -0.84 -12.59 1.09
N GLY A 50 -1.34 -12.04 2.21
CA GLY A 50 -0.55 -11.68 3.39
C GLY A 50 0.04 -10.28 3.31
N LEU A 51 -0.41 -9.46 2.36
CA LEU A 51 0.02 -8.06 2.24
C LEU A 51 -0.86 -7.18 3.13
N ARG A 52 -0.22 -6.39 3.99
CA ARG A 52 -0.87 -5.25 4.64
C ARG A 52 -1.00 -4.15 3.61
N VAL A 53 -2.22 -3.90 3.16
CA VAL A 53 -2.52 -2.90 2.13
C VAL A 53 -3.52 -1.91 2.70
N GLU A 54 -3.12 -0.65 2.63
CA GLU A 54 -3.98 0.49 2.94
C GLU A 54 -4.34 1.22 1.66
N LEU A 55 -5.41 1.99 1.72
CA LEU A 55 -5.81 2.80 0.59
C LEU A 55 -4.83 3.96 0.41
N TRP A 56 -4.29 4.10 -0.80
CA TRP A 56 -3.55 5.31 -1.16
C TRP A 56 -4.48 6.53 -1.11
N SER A 57 -4.20 7.46 -0.20
CA SER A 57 -4.89 8.73 -0.06
C SER A 57 -3.84 9.83 0.08
N PRO A 58 -3.87 10.90 -0.74
CA PRO A 58 -2.92 12.02 -0.63
C PRO A 58 -2.87 12.65 0.76
N ARG A 59 -3.98 12.60 1.52
CA ARG A 59 -4.04 13.09 2.91
C ARG A 59 -3.18 12.28 3.88
N ASN A 60 -2.91 11.01 3.57
CA ASN A 60 -2.13 10.14 4.45
C ASN A 60 -0.63 10.48 4.41
N GLU A 61 -0.13 11.11 3.34
CA GLU A 61 1.28 11.50 3.25
C GLU A 61 1.64 12.58 4.27
N LEU A 62 0.77 13.59 4.43
CA LEU A 62 0.96 14.65 5.44
C LEU A 62 0.87 14.11 6.87
N LEU A 63 -0.10 13.22 7.11
CA LEU A 63 -0.27 12.60 8.43
C LEU A 63 0.89 11.65 8.75
N SER A 64 1.38 10.88 7.79
CA SER A 64 2.53 9.98 7.95
C SER A 64 3.83 10.77 8.13
N ALA A 65 4.02 11.88 7.42
CA ALA A 65 5.14 12.79 7.62
C ALA A 65 5.09 13.46 9.01
N TYR A 66 3.91 13.88 9.46
CA TYR A 66 3.71 14.45 10.79
C TYR A 66 3.89 13.40 11.91
N ALA A 67 3.38 12.19 11.72
CA ALA A 67 3.56 11.07 12.64
C ALA A 67 5.03 10.64 12.71
N ALA A 68 5.73 10.54 11.57
CA ALA A 68 7.17 10.31 11.52
C ALA A 68 7.96 11.42 12.25
N GLY A 69 7.50 12.67 12.19
CA GLY A 69 8.05 13.77 12.99
C GLY A 69 7.78 13.65 14.50
N SER A 70 6.68 12.99 14.90
CA SER A 70 6.27 12.85 16.30
C SER A 70 6.91 11.63 17.01
N PHE A 71 7.31 10.59 16.27
CA PHE A 71 8.07 9.46 16.84
C PHE A 71 9.55 9.78 17.13
N ALA A 72 10.05 10.94 16.70
CA ALA A 72 11.44 11.35 16.91
C ALA A 72 11.69 12.19 18.18
N PHE A 73 10.65 12.52 18.98
CA PHE A 73 10.78 13.52 20.06
C PHE A 73 10.60 13.00 21.50
N ASN A 74 10.49 11.68 21.74
CA ASN A 74 10.36 11.14 23.11
C ASN A 74 11.47 10.15 23.51
N ASN A 75 12.72 10.55 23.25
CA ASN A 75 13.91 10.07 23.95
C ASN A 75 14.99 11.12 23.60
N TYR A 76 15.46 12.01 24.47
CA TYR A 76 16.11 11.74 25.74
C TYR A 76 15.92 12.94 26.68
N GLY A 77 15.52 12.69 27.93
CA GLY A 77 15.77 13.62 29.02
C GLY A 77 17.19 13.43 29.54
N PHE A 78 17.96 14.52 29.59
CA PHE A 78 19.10 14.71 30.50
C PHE A 78 19.30 16.22 30.75
N PHE A 79 18.97 16.66 31.96
CA PHE A 79 19.66 17.69 32.74
C PHE A 79 19.68 17.20 34.19
#